data_AF-A0A1U7MSD1-F1
#
_entry.id   AF-A0A1U7MSD1-F1
#
_cell.length_a   1.000
_cell.length_b   1.000
_cell.length_c   1.000
_cell.angle_alpha   90.00
_cell.angle_beta   90.00
_cell.angle_gamma   90.00
#
_symmetry.space_group_name_H-M   'P 1'
#
loop_
_entity.id
_entity.type
_entity.pdbx_description
1 polymer ?
#
loop_
_entity_poly.entity_id
_entity_poly.type
_entity_poly.pdbx_seq_one_letter_code
_entity_poly.pdbx_strand_id
1 'polypeptide(L)'
;MQELASKVYERKDSDKEDKRLALKVLEKARDQGSLERLLLTTIENVLIDEAKATETGKLRRRLINVLGKDARFVHLSEPEECWALQGGPQSMWQGDLDVLIQAALRVRGYEIRSWNTAGPTAAPVALALRQISHGVLAHADAAVRAQELATVLRIRFVHIAPLNAASMTAVPAEAAPVTQEKDNPENVVILEIAADTIWSTLTPTERMVVAYIGQDPNEWARSCSLRPRQAAAIVAALIAKLQAAVSDEERAEDLIRELHGRSVEEGLGPPELRRLLMLTHDDSTDGEGHA
;
A
#
# COMPACT_ATOMS: atom_id res chain seq x y z
N MET A 1 16.18 18.20 -38.70
CA MET A 1 15.73 16.82 -38.40
C MET A 1 16.88 15.83 -38.33
N GLN A 2 17.73 15.67 -39.37
CA GLN A 2 18.89 14.75 -39.31
C GLN A 2 19.90 15.07 -38.18
N GLU A 3 20.17 16.35 -37.91
CA GLU A 3 21.06 16.77 -36.82
C GLU A 3 20.51 16.44 -35.42
N LEU A 4 19.18 16.54 -35.23
CA LEU A 4 18.51 16.20 -33.97
C LEU A 4 18.51 14.68 -33.73
N ALA A 5 18.34 13.87 -34.76
CA ALA A 5 18.43 12.41 -34.66
C ALA A 5 19.83 11.93 -34.25
N SER A 6 20.89 12.58 -34.75
CA SER A 6 22.28 12.28 -34.36
C SER A 6 22.54 12.57 -32.88
N LYS A 7 22.06 13.71 -32.38
CA LYS A 7 22.20 14.10 -30.97
C LYS A 7 21.47 13.17 -30.00
N VAL A 8 20.33 12.61 -30.40
CA VAL A 8 19.58 11.61 -29.59
C VAL A 8 20.36 10.29 -29.49
N TYR A 9 21.07 9.89 -30.54
CA TYR A 9 21.84 8.65 -30.55
C TYR A 9 23.09 8.72 -29.65
N GLU A 10 23.76 9.89 -29.63
CA GLU A 10 25.01 10.15 -28.90
C GLU A 10 24.86 10.30 -27.37
N ARG A 11 23.63 10.50 -26.85
CA ARG A 11 23.42 10.58 -25.40
C ARG A 11 23.66 9.23 -24.74
N LYS A 12 24.71 9.14 -23.91
CA LYS A 12 25.22 7.89 -23.32
C LYS A 12 24.30 7.31 -22.23
N ASP A 13 23.42 8.14 -21.65
CA ASP A 13 22.63 7.82 -20.44
C ASP A 13 21.14 7.56 -20.71
N SER A 14 20.71 7.47 -21.97
CA SER A 14 19.29 7.24 -22.31
C SER A 14 19.02 5.77 -22.63
N ASP A 15 17.95 5.23 -22.06
CA ASP A 15 17.53 3.84 -22.26
C ASP A 15 17.26 3.55 -23.75
N LYS A 16 17.51 2.30 -24.18
CA LYS A 16 17.34 1.86 -25.57
C LYS A 16 15.91 2.05 -26.07
N GLU A 17 14.92 1.95 -25.18
CA GLU A 17 13.51 2.16 -25.51
C GLU A 17 13.18 3.64 -25.74
N ASP A 18 13.70 4.54 -24.89
CA ASP A 18 13.55 5.99 -25.03
C ASP A 18 14.08 6.50 -26.37
N LYS A 19 15.26 6.01 -26.78
CA LYS A 19 15.87 6.35 -28.08
C LYS A 19 15.01 5.89 -29.25
N ARG A 20 14.41 4.69 -29.15
CA ARG A 20 13.51 4.16 -30.19
C ARG A 20 12.22 4.97 -30.30
N LEU A 21 11.66 5.38 -29.17
CA LEU A 21 10.47 6.23 -29.11
C LEU A 21 10.74 7.61 -29.73
N ALA A 22 11.84 8.26 -29.32
CA ALA A 22 12.25 9.55 -29.87
C ALA A 22 12.48 9.50 -31.39
N LEU A 23 13.11 8.43 -31.90
CA LEU A 23 13.33 8.25 -33.34
C LEU A 23 12.02 8.05 -34.11
N LYS A 24 11.08 7.26 -33.59
CA LYS A 24 9.76 7.06 -34.21
C LYS A 24 8.94 8.35 -34.28
N VAL A 25 9.06 9.23 -33.28
CA VAL A 25 8.40 10.54 -33.26
C VAL A 25 9.04 11.48 -34.29
N LEU A 26 10.38 11.52 -34.35
CA LEU A 26 11.12 12.31 -35.34
C LEU A 26 10.86 11.87 -36.79
N GLU A 27 10.69 10.58 -37.04
CA GLU A 27 10.39 10.03 -38.36
C GLU A 27 8.98 10.43 -38.86
N LYS A 28 8.02 10.59 -37.95
CA LYS A 28 6.63 10.94 -38.28
C LYS A 28 6.35 12.43 -38.35
N ALA A 29 7.21 13.26 -37.77
CA ALA A 29 7.07 14.70 -37.78
C ALA A 29 7.41 15.30 -39.15
N ARG A 30 6.52 16.14 -39.69
CA ARG A 30 6.69 16.83 -40.98
C ARG A 30 7.28 18.24 -40.83
N ASP A 31 7.03 18.86 -39.69
CA ASP A 31 7.50 20.19 -39.27
C ASP A 31 7.60 20.26 -37.74
N GLN A 32 8.17 21.36 -37.22
CA GLN A 32 8.35 21.57 -35.78
C GLN A 32 7.04 21.51 -34.98
N GLY A 33 5.95 22.09 -35.50
CA GLY A 33 4.66 22.07 -34.80
C GLY A 33 4.00 20.68 -34.77
N SER A 34 4.27 19.84 -35.77
CA SER A 34 3.87 18.43 -35.78
C SER A 34 4.74 17.57 -34.85
N LEU A 35 6.02 17.92 -34.71
CA LEU A 35 6.94 17.27 -33.77
C LEU A 35 6.47 17.50 -32.33
N GLU A 36 6.16 18.75 -31.97
CA GLU A 36 5.68 19.12 -30.64
C GLU A 36 4.37 18.40 -30.28
N ARG A 37 3.40 18.38 -31.21
CA ARG A 37 2.14 17.64 -31.01
C ARG A 37 2.36 16.15 -30.83
N LEU A 38 3.19 15.53 -31.68
CA LEU A 38 3.47 14.09 -31.59
C LEU A 38 4.21 13.76 -30.29
N LEU A 39 5.13 14.62 -29.85
CA LEU A 39 5.89 14.43 -28.62
C LEU A 39 4.98 14.56 -27.39
N LEU A 40 4.11 15.57 -27.35
CA LEU A 40 3.11 15.73 -26.28
C LEU A 40 2.19 14.51 -26.20
N THR A 41 1.59 14.09 -27.31
CA THR A 41 0.74 12.89 -27.36
C THR A 41 1.51 11.62 -26.95
N THR A 42 2.79 11.52 -27.30
CA THR A 42 3.62 10.37 -26.91
C THR A 42 3.86 10.35 -25.39
N ILE A 43 4.21 11.50 -24.80
CA ILE A 43 4.37 11.64 -23.36
C ILE A 43 3.04 11.34 -22.64
N GLU A 44 1.92 11.91 -23.11
CA GLU A 44 0.60 11.62 -22.56
C GLU A 44 0.29 10.13 -22.58
N ASN A 45 0.55 9.44 -23.70
CA ASN A 45 0.31 8.00 -23.80
C ASN A 45 1.22 7.19 -22.88
N VAL A 46 2.50 7.55 -22.75
CA VAL A 46 3.43 6.90 -21.81
C VAL A 46 2.94 7.08 -20.37
N LEU A 47 2.59 8.30 -19.97
CA LEU A 47 2.07 8.58 -18.64
C LEU A 47 0.75 7.85 -18.36
N ILE A 48 -0.12 7.72 -19.37
CA ILE A 48 -1.35 6.94 -19.29
C ILE A 48 -1.03 5.45 -19.08
N ASP A 49 -0.04 4.92 -19.79
CA ASP A 49 0.33 3.50 -19.69
C ASP A 49 1.03 3.19 -18.36
N GLU A 50 1.89 4.09 -17.87
CA GLU A 50 2.45 4.06 -16.52
C GLU A 50 1.35 4.12 -15.46
N ALA A 51 0.39 5.05 -15.59
CA ALA A 51 -0.75 5.14 -14.68
C ALA A 51 -1.59 3.86 -14.68
N LYS A 52 -1.78 3.21 -15.84
CA LYS A 52 -2.47 1.91 -15.94
C LYS A 52 -1.68 0.76 -15.32
N ALA A 53 -0.34 0.86 -15.27
CA ALA A 53 0.52 -0.17 -14.70
C ALA A 53 0.50 -0.16 -13.16
N THR A 54 0.10 0.95 -12.54
CA THR A 54 -0.06 1.05 -11.07
C THR A 54 -1.13 0.08 -10.55
N GLU A 55 -1.01 -0.34 -9.28
CA GLU A 55 -2.03 -1.17 -8.62
C GLU A 55 -3.41 -0.50 -8.61
N THR A 56 -3.45 0.83 -8.43
CA THR A 56 -4.68 1.62 -8.55
C THR A 56 -5.25 1.56 -9.97
N GLY A 57 -4.42 1.68 -11.01
CA GLY A 57 -4.83 1.56 -12.41
C GLY A 57 -5.38 0.17 -12.76
N LYS A 58 -4.72 -0.89 -12.26
CA LYS A 58 -5.21 -2.28 -12.38
C LYS A 58 -6.56 -2.46 -11.70
N LEU A 59 -6.72 -1.92 -10.49
CA LEU A 59 -7.98 -1.99 -9.74
C LEU A 59 -9.10 -1.20 -10.43
N ARG A 60 -8.83 0.01 -10.92
CA ARG A 60 -9.78 0.80 -11.72
C ARG A 60 -10.31 0.01 -12.91
N ARG A 61 -9.43 -0.62 -13.70
CA ARG A 61 -9.84 -1.49 -14.84
C ARG A 61 -10.66 -2.70 -14.39
N ARG A 62 -10.33 -3.26 -13.23
CA ARG A 62 -11.08 -4.37 -12.65
C ARG A 62 -12.49 -3.95 -12.26
N LEU A 63 -12.68 -2.74 -11.73
CA LEU A 63 -13.99 -2.21 -11.37
C LEU A 63 -14.92 -2.10 -12.57
N ILE A 64 -14.42 -1.72 -13.75
CA ILE A 64 -15.21 -1.72 -15.00
C ILE A 64 -15.88 -3.08 -15.23
N ASN A 65 -15.13 -4.17 -15.09
CA ASN A 65 -15.65 -5.51 -15.29
C ASN A 65 -16.55 -6.00 -14.15
N VAL A 66 -16.31 -5.55 -12.92
CA VAL A 66 -17.03 -6.03 -11.73
C VAL A 66 -18.35 -5.28 -11.53
N LEU A 67 -18.30 -3.95 -11.62
CA LEU A 67 -19.44 -3.06 -11.44
C LEU A 67 -20.28 -2.96 -12.72
N GLY A 68 -19.66 -2.95 -13.90
CA GLY A 68 -20.39 -2.92 -15.18
C GLY A 68 -21.27 -4.14 -15.46
N LYS A 69 -21.15 -5.21 -14.65
CA LYS A 69 -22.03 -6.40 -14.69
C LYS A 69 -23.20 -6.34 -13.70
N ASP A 70 -23.28 -5.32 -12.86
CA ASP A 70 -24.29 -5.20 -11.81
C ASP A 70 -25.15 -3.96 -12.09
N ALA A 71 -26.45 -4.18 -12.33
CA ALA A 71 -27.41 -3.16 -12.74
C ALA A 71 -27.65 -2.04 -11.71
N ARG A 72 -27.13 -2.19 -10.48
CA ARG A 72 -27.19 -1.15 -9.45
C ARG A 72 -26.20 -0.01 -9.70
N PHE A 73 -25.22 -0.21 -10.56
CA PHE A 73 -24.18 0.78 -10.85
C PHE A 73 -24.34 1.33 -12.26
N VAL A 74 -24.11 2.63 -12.39
CA VAL A 74 -24.07 3.34 -13.67
C VAL A 74 -22.65 3.82 -13.90
N HIS A 75 -22.12 3.50 -15.07
CA HIS A 75 -20.85 4.01 -15.56
C HIS A 75 -21.11 5.28 -16.36
N LEU A 76 -20.45 6.37 -15.98
CA LEU A 76 -20.51 7.65 -16.68
C LEU A 76 -19.14 7.90 -17.30
N SER A 77 -19.06 8.00 -18.62
CA SER A 77 -17.78 8.09 -19.35
C SER A 77 -17.34 9.52 -19.65
N GLU A 78 -18.20 10.52 -19.47
CA GLU A 78 -17.94 11.93 -19.77
C GLU A 78 -18.48 12.84 -18.65
N PRO A 79 -17.78 13.93 -18.27
CA PRO A 79 -16.47 14.38 -18.77
C PRO A 79 -15.28 13.56 -18.24
N GLU A 80 -15.48 12.83 -17.15
CA GLU A 80 -14.49 11.90 -16.58
C GLU A 80 -15.15 10.56 -16.28
N GLU A 81 -14.35 9.49 -16.23
CA GLU A 81 -14.84 8.18 -15.89
C GLU A 81 -15.31 8.14 -14.43
N CYS A 82 -16.62 8.02 -14.22
CA CYS A 82 -17.26 8.01 -12.91
C CYS A 82 -18.19 6.81 -12.73
N TRP A 83 -18.45 6.48 -11.47
CA TRP A 83 -19.46 5.50 -11.05
C TRP A 83 -20.52 6.19 -10.19
N ALA A 84 -21.77 5.86 -10.43
CA ALA A 84 -22.90 6.30 -9.61
C ALA A 84 -23.83 5.11 -9.31
N LEU A 85 -24.75 5.29 -8.36
CA LEU A 85 -25.84 4.33 -8.16
C LEU A 85 -26.96 4.59 -9.17
N GLN A 86 -27.59 3.52 -9.64
CA GLN A 86 -28.75 3.58 -10.51
C GLN A 86 -29.90 4.33 -9.81
N GLY A 87 -30.40 5.39 -10.46
CA GLY A 87 -31.45 6.25 -9.92
C GLY A 87 -30.97 7.30 -8.91
N GLY A 88 -29.66 7.36 -8.61
CA GLY A 88 -29.06 8.39 -7.76
C GLY A 88 -28.59 9.63 -8.54
N PRO A 89 -28.10 10.66 -7.83
CA PRO A 89 -27.53 11.85 -8.45
C PRO A 89 -26.31 11.52 -9.32
N GLN A 90 -26.27 12.11 -10.52
CA GLN A 90 -25.16 11.95 -11.46
C GLN A 90 -24.17 13.13 -11.42
N SER A 91 -24.40 14.10 -10.54
CA SER A 91 -23.43 15.16 -10.27
C SER A 91 -22.16 14.57 -9.69
N MET A 92 -21.01 15.06 -10.14
CA MET A 92 -19.72 14.60 -9.66
C MET A 92 -19.52 14.97 -8.19
N TRP A 93 -19.02 14.03 -7.39
CA TRP A 93 -18.60 14.26 -6.02
C TRP A 93 -17.44 15.27 -5.97
N GLN A 94 -17.51 16.23 -5.06
CA GLN A 94 -16.51 17.30 -4.88
C GLN A 94 -15.97 17.38 -3.44
N GLY A 95 -16.29 16.38 -2.61
CA GLY A 95 -15.86 16.34 -1.21
C GLY A 95 -14.46 15.73 -1.05
N ASP A 96 -14.04 15.61 0.22
CA ASP A 96 -12.75 15.04 0.59
C ASP A 96 -12.72 13.51 0.36
N LEU A 97 -11.57 13.02 -0.11
CA LEU A 97 -11.31 11.59 -0.30
C LEU A 97 -11.34 10.83 1.04
N ASP A 98 -10.90 11.46 2.13
CA ASP A 98 -10.90 10.84 3.46
C ASP A 98 -12.31 10.47 3.92
N VAL A 99 -13.32 11.25 3.54
CA VAL A 99 -14.73 10.96 3.83
C VAL A 99 -15.17 9.67 3.12
N LEU A 100 -14.74 9.46 1.88
CA LEU A 100 -15.03 8.23 1.13
C LEU A 100 -14.29 7.02 1.72
N ILE A 101 -13.05 7.21 2.20
CA ILE A 101 -12.29 6.17 2.91
C ILE A 101 -13.04 5.74 4.18
N GLN A 102 -13.50 6.70 4.98
CA GLN A 102 -14.30 6.40 6.18
C GLN A 102 -15.61 5.67 5.84
N ALA A 103 -16.28 6.05 4.74
CA ALA A 103 -17.46 5.34 4.25
C ALA A 103 -17.14 3.88 3.90
N ALA A 104 -16.03 3.62 3.20
CA ALA A 104 -15.59 2.27 2.88
C ALA A 104 -15.25 1.43 4.14
N LEU A 105 -14.67 2.05 5.17
CA LEU A 105 -14.33 1.40 6.44
C LEU A 105 -15.56 0.99 7.26
N ARG A 106 -16.68 1.72 7.14
CA ARG A 106 -17.94 1.39 7.81
C ARG A 106 -18.59 0.12 7.26
N VAL A 107 -18.31 -0.26 6.01
CA VAL A 107 -18.81 -1.50 5.40
C VAL A 107 -18.04 -2.69 5.98
N ARG A 108 -18.73 -3.50 6.79
CA ARG A 108 -18.20 -4.70 7.47
C ARG A 108 -18.58 -5.99 6.74
N GLY A 109 -17.90 -7.09 7.08
CA GLY A 109 -18.23 -8.43 6.57
C GLY A 109 -17.62 -8.79 5.22
N TYR A 110 -16.75 -7.94 4.66
CA TYR A 110 -16.08 -8.18 3.39
C TYR A 110 -14.57 -8.00 3.54
N GLU A 111 -13.82 -9.07 3.29
CA GLU A 111 -12.36 -9.12 3.32
C GLU A 111 -11.86 -9.75 2.01
N ILE A 112 -10.77 -9.21 1.46
CA ILE A 112 -10.08 -9.80 0.30
C ILE A 112 -8.77 -10.38 0.82
N ARG A 113 -8.73 -11.68 1.05
CA ARG A 113 -7.53 -12.37 1.58
C ARG A 113 -6.45 -12.60 0.54
N SER A 114 -6.83 -12.64 -0.74
CA SER A 114 -5.87 -12.78 -1.83
C SER A 114 -6.45 -12.21 -3.11
N TRP A 115 -5.57 -11.61 -3.90
CA TRP A 115 -5.88 -11.16 -5.24
C TRP A 115 -5.56 -12.26 -6.25
N ASN A 116 -6.44 -12.47 -7.21
CA ASN A 116 -6.11 -13.32 -8.35
C ASN A 116 -5.17 -12.56 -9.29
N THR A 117 -4.04 -13.20 -9.62
CA THR A 117 -3.02 -12.68 -10.54
C THR A 117 -3.48 -12.74 -12.00
N ALA A 118 -4.34 -13.70 -12.34
CA ALA A 118 -4.88 -13.89 -13.69
C ALA A 118 -6.34 -14.35 -13.68
N GLY A 119 -7.01 -14.21 -14.82
CA GLY A 119 -8.37 -14.70 -15.04
C GLY A 119 -9.48 -13.84 -14.42
N PRO A 120 -10.74 -14.31 -14.49
CA PRO A 120 -11.89 -13.57 -13.96
C PRO A 120 -11.78 -13.38 -12.45
N THR A 121 -12.21 -12.22 -11.96
CA THR A 121 -12.24 -11.92 -10.52
C THR A 121 -13.07 -12.97 -9.79
N ALA A 122 -12.49 -13.60 -8.76
CA ALA A 122 -13.17 -14.61 -7.97
C ALA A 122 -14.47 -14.05 -7.37
N ALA A 123 -15.52 -14.88 -7.30
CA ALA A 123 -16.85 -14.43 -6.87
C ALA A 123 -16.86 -13.73 -5.49
N PRO A 124 -16.12 -14.19 -4.45
CA PRO A 124 -16.07 -13.49 -3.16
C PRO A 124 -15.44 -12.09 -3.27
N VAL A 125 -14.39 -11.96 -4.10
CA VAL A 125 -13.70 -10.68 -4.34
C VAL A 125 -14.62 -9.72 -5.09
N ALA A 126 -15.31 -10.21 -6.13
CA ALA A 126 -16.28 -9.40 -6.87
C ALA A 126 -17.44 -8.94 -5.98
N LEU A 127 -17.92 -9.79 -5.08
CA LEU A 127 -18.94 -9.44 -4.09
C LEU A 127 -18.44 -8.35 -3.14
N ALA A 128 -17.25 -8.52 -2.55
CA ALA A 128 -16.64 -7.53 -1.68
C ALA A 128 -16.50 -6.16 -2.36
N LEU A 129 -15.95 -6.14 -3.58
CA LEU A 129 -15.80 -4.92 -4.38
C LEU A 129 -17.15 -4.24 -4.62
N ARG A 130 -18.20 -4.98 -4.99
CA ARG A 130 -19.54 -4.40 -5.21
C ARG A 130 -20.13 -3.83 -3.93
N GLN A 131 -20.03 -4.54 -2.81
CA GLN A 131 -20.68 -4.14 -1.57
C GLN A 131 -20.03 -2.89 -0.96
N ILE A 132 -18.69 -2.82 -0.99
CA ILE A 132 -17.99 -1.63 -0.53
C ILE A 132 -18.21 -0.46 -1.49
N SER A 133 -18.14 -0.69 -2.81
CA SER A 133 -18.43 0.37 -3.81
C SER A 133 -19.84 0.93 -3.62
N HIS A 134 -20.83 0.06 -3.38
CA HIS A 134 -22.19 0.49 -3.11
C HIS A 134 -22.26 1.35 -1.84
N GLY A 135 -21.60 0.95 -0.75
CA GLY A 135 -21.58 1.74 0.49
C GLY A 135 -20.92 3.11 0.31
N VAL A 136 -19.83 3.18 -0.45
CA VAL A 136 -19.13 4.44 -0.77
C VAL A 136 -20.01 5.35 -1.62
N LEU A 137 -20.60 4.84 -2.71
CA LEU A 137 -21.45 5.63 -3.60
C LEU A 137 -22.75 6.07 -2.92
N ALA A 138 -23.33 5.23 -2.06
CA ALA A 138 -24.50 5.59 -1.26
C ALA A 138 -24.17 6.69 -0.25
N HIS A 139 -22.96 6.72 0.30
CA HIS A 139 -22.53 7.77 1.22
C HIS A 139 -22.24 9.09 0.50
N ALA A 140 -21.62 9.02 -0.69
CA ALA A 140 -21.32 10.20 -1.50
C ALA A 140 -22.59 10.88 -2.04
N ASP A 141 -23.66 10.11 -2.27
CA ASP A 141 -24.89 10.58 -2.91
C ASP A 141 -24.63 11.36 -4.21
N ALA A 142 -23.62 10.90 -4.96
CA ALA A 142 -23.06 11.57 -6.13
C ALA A 142 -22.26 10.56 -6.97
N ALA A 143 -21.93 10.95 -8.20
CA ALA A 143 -21.02 10.20 -9.05
C ALA A 143 -19.57 10.37 -8.55
N VAL A 144 -18.90 9.27 -8.23
CA VAL A 144 -17.50 9.27 -7.77
C VAL A 144 -16.58 8.89 -8.91
N ARG A 145 -15.46 9.60 -9.08
CA ARG A 145 -14.48 9.31 -10.12
C ARG A 145 -13.93 7.90 -9.95
N ALA A 146 -13.78 7.16 -11.05
CA ALA A 146 -13.31 5.78 -11.04
C ALA A 146 -11.91 5.67 -10.41
N GLN A 147 -11.07 6.70 -10.57
CA GLN A 147 -9.78 6.81 -9.92
C GLN A 147 -9.91 6.93 -8.39
N GLU A 148 -10.78 7.81 -7.88
CA GLU A 148 -11.01 7.99 -6.44
C GLU A 148 -11.59 6.73 -5.82
N LEU A 149 -12.57 6.11 -6.48
CA LEU A 149 -13.17 4.87 -6.03
C LEU A 149 -12.14 3.73 -5.96
N ALA A 150 -11.26 3.63 -6.98
CA ALA A 150 -10.15 2.68 -6.96
C ALA A 150 -9.16 2.97 -5.82
N THR A 151 -8.82 4.23 -5.58
CA THR A 151 -7.94 4.63 -4.46
C THR A 151 -8.55 4.28 -3.10
N VAL A 152 -9.84 4.57 -2.90
CA VAL A 152 -10.57 4.23 -1.66
C VAL A 152 -10.57 2.73 -1.41
N LEU A 153 -10.85 1.92 -2.45
CA LEU A 153 -10.85 0.47 -2.34
C LEU A 153 -9.43 -0.07 -2.12
N ARG A 154 -8.43 0.51 -2.79
CA ARG A 154 -7.02 0.19 -2.56
C ARG A 154 -6.68 0.42 -1.10
N ILE A 155 -6.92 1.61 -0.55
CA ILE A 155 -6.62 1.91 0.87
C ILE A 155 -7.38 0.95 1.80
N ARG A 156 -8.67 0.72 1.53
CA ARG A 156 -9.52 -0.19 2.31
C ARG A 156 -8.98 -1.62 2.37
N PHE A 157 -8.38 -2.10 1.28
CA PHE A 157 -7.89 -3.48 1.14
C PHE A 157 -6.38 -3.63 1.22
N VAL A 158 -5.58 -2.57 1.11
CA VAL A 158 -4.14 -2.56 1.44
C VAL A 158 -3.96 -2.81 2.93
N HIS A 159 -4.92 -2.38 3.76
CA HIS A 159 -5.01 -2.76 5.17
C HIS A 159 -5.48 -4.22 5.40
N ILE A 160 -5.85 -4.98 4.36
CA ILE A 160 -6.28 -6.40 4.46
C ILE A 160 -5.63 -7.27 3.35
N ALA A 161 -4.58 -6.80 2.70
CA ALA A 161 -3.70 -7.69 1.99
C ALA A 161 -2.88 -8.39 3.08
N PRO A 162 -2.87 -9.72 3.18
CA PRO A 162 -1.77 -10.34 3.89
C PRO A 162 -0.52 -9.86 3.14
N LEU A 163 0.34 -9.13 3.85
CA LEU A 163 1.76 -9.20 3.56
C LEU A 163 2.03 -10.70 3.39
N ASN A 164 2.25 -11.15 2.15
CA ASN A 164 2.57 -12.53 1.92
C ASN A 164 3.82 -12.79 2.77
N ALA A 165 3.71 -13.61 3.81
CA ALA A 165 4.88 -14.07 4.57
C ALA A 165 5.95 -14.66 3.64
N ALA A 166 5.56 -15.10 2.43
CA ALA A 166 6.43 -15.54 1.36
C ALA A 166 7.34 -14.43 0.75
N SER A 167 6.99 -13.14 0.85
CA SER A 167 7.86 -12.03 0.40
C SER A 167 8.85 -11.58 1.47
N MET A 168 8.69 -12.04 2.72
CA MET A 168 9.65 -11.80 3.80
C MET A 168 10.60 -12.99 4.04
N THR A 169 10.38 -14.13 3.38
CA THR A 169 11.22 -15.34 3.51
C THR A 169 12.48 -15.35 2.65
N ALA A 170 12.87 -14.23 2.05
CA ALA A 170 14.10 -14.13 1.28
C ALA A 170 15.00 -12.99 1.76
N VAL A 171 15.42 -13.07 3.02
CA VAL A 171 16.74 -12.56 3.40
C VAL A 171 17.65 -13.78 3.48
N PRO A 172 18.43 -14.10 2.42
CA PRO A 172 19.59 -14.95 2.61
C PRO A 172 20.50 -14.26 3.63
N ALA A 173 20.92 -15.00 4.65
CA ALA A 173 21.82 -14.56 5.70
C ALA A 173 23.26 -14.33 5.18
N GLU A 174 23.42 -13.57 4.11
CA GLU A 174 24.72 -13.23 3.56
C GLU A 174 24.71 -11.75 3.17
N ALA A 175 25.36 -10.96 4.02
CA ALA A 175 25.54 -9.52 3.84
C ALA A 175 26.30 -9.26 2.53
N ALA A 176 25.59 -8.80 1.51
CA ALA A 176 26.19 -8.11 0.38
C ALA A 176 26.09 -6.59 0.63
N PRO A 177 27.17 -5.81 0.45
CA PRO A 177 27.11 -4.37 0.58
C PRO A 177 26.38 -3.80 -0.64
N VAL A 178 25.19 -3.23 -0.41
CA VAL A 178 24.44 -2.55 -1.47
C VAL A 178 24.68 -1.05 -1.37
N THR A 179 25.08 -0.52 -2.53
CA THR A 179 25.42 0.85 -2.86
C THR A 179 24.41 1.87 -2.33
N GLN A 180 24.91 2.86 -1.58
CA GLN A 180 24.16 4.03 -1.12
C GLN A 180 23.71 4.88 -2.32
N GLU A 181 22.45 4.72 -2.72
CA GLU A 181 21.80 5.64 -3.65
C GLU A 181 21.32 6.87 -2.88
N LYS A 182 22.20 7.88 -2.80
CA LYS A 182 21.94 9.29 -2.43
C LYS A 182 20.81 9.52 -1.41
N ASP A 183 21.14 9.32 -0.14
CA ASP A 183 20.41 9.94 0.98
C ASP A 183 20.41 11.46 0.84
N ASN A 184 19.21 12.03 0.67
CA ASN A 184 18.97 13.44 0.98
C ASN A 184 19.05 13.58 2.52
N PRO A 185 19.98 14.38 3.09
CA PRO A 185 20.15 14.49 4.55
C PRO A 185 18.87 14.94 5.27
N GLU A 186 17.98 15.67 4.58
CA GLU A 186 16.67 16.06 5.13
C GLU A 186 15.73 14.87 5.31
N ASN A 187 15.80 13.86 4.45
CA ASN A 187 14.96 12.66 4.54
C ASN A 187 15.40 11.75 5.70
N VAL A 188 16.71 11.68 5.97
CA VAL A 188 17.27 10.90 7.08
C VAL A 188 16.80 11.46 8.42
N VAL A 189 16.84 12.78 8.60
CA VAL A 189 16.39 13.44 9.84
C VAL A 189 14.87 13.29 10.05
N ILE A 190 14.07 13.37 8.99
CA ILE A 190 12.62 13.16 9.08
C ILE A 190 12.29 11.71 9.47
N LEU A 191 13.03 10.75 8.94
CA LEU A 191 12.85 9.33 9.26
C LEU A 191 13.22 9.03 10.72
N GLU A 192 14.33 9.60 11.21
CA GLU A 192 14.79 9.44 12.58
C GLU A 192 13.78 10.01 13.60
N ILE A 193 13.26 11.21 13.34
CA ILE A 193 12.22 11.84 14.18
C ILE A 193 10.92 11.01 14.17
N ALA A 194 10.54 10.44 13.01
CA ALA A 194 9.37 9.58 12.90
C ALA A 194 9.57 8.26 13.68
N ALA A 195 10.75 7.65 13.57
CA ALA A 195 11.12 6.46 14.32
C ALA A 195 11.11 6.70 15.83
N ASP A 196 11.66 7.82 16.31
CA ASP A 196 11.62 8.24 17.71
C ASP A 196 10.19 8.38 18.23
N THR A 197 9.37 9.10 17.46
CA THR A 197 7.97 9.35 17.83
C THR A 197 7.21 8.03 17.95
N ILE A 198 7.35 7.13 16.98
CA ILE A 198 6.68 5.83 16.98
C ILE A 198 7.23 4.95 18.11
N TRP A 199 8.55 4.83 18.26
CA TRP A 199 9.19 4.05 19.32
C TRP A 199 8.70 4.47 20.71
N SER A 200 8.55 5.78 20.95
CA SER A 200 8.04 6.31 22.22
C SER A 200 6.60 5.86 22.53
N THR A 201 5.77 5.63 21.51
CA THR A 201 4.37 5.19 21.67
C THR A 201 4.20 3.67 21.79
N LEU A 202 5.23 2.90 21.47
CA LEU A 202 5.20 1.44 21.61
C LEU A 202 5.30 1.04 23.08
N THR A 203 4.44 0.10 23.49
CA THR A 203 4.54 -0.54 24.79
C THR A 203 5.84 -1.35 24.90
N PRO A 204 6.34 -1.65 26.11
CA PRO A 204 7.54 -2.48 26.28
C PRO A 204 7.44 -3.80 25.51
N THR A 205 6.30 -4.48 25.58
CA THR A 205 6.04 -5.72 24.84
C THR A 205 6.08 -5.52 23.32
N GLU A 206 5.56 -4.41 22.82
CA GLU A 206 5.58 -4.10 21.38
C GLU A 206 7.00 -3.78 20.88
N ARG A 207 7.78 -3.00 21.62
CA ARG A 207 9.20 -2.69 21.30
C ARG A 207 10.03 -3.96 21.16
N MET A 208 9.78 -4.94 22.01
CA MET A 208 10.48 -6.22 21.96
C MET A 208 10.07 -7.08 20.76
N VAL A 209 8.82 -6.97 20.31
CA VAL A 209 8.34 -7.68 19.11
C VAL A 209 8.89 -7.07 17.82
N VAL A 210 9.35 -5.82 17.84
CA VAL A 210 9.96 -5.17 16.67
C VAL A 210 11.16 -5.97 16.13
N ALA A 211 12.02 -6.52 17.00
CA ALA A 211 13.13 -7.38 16.61
C ALA A 211 12.72 -8.68 15.89
N TYR A 212 11.44 -9.05 15.93
CA TYR A 212 10.91 -10.28 15.35
C TYR A 212 9.95 -10.03 14.18
N ILE A 213 9.78 -8.77 13.75
CA ILE A 213 8.99 -8.42 12.57
C ILE A 213 9.64 -9.10 11.36
N GLY A 214 8.92 -10.03 10.73
CA GLY A 214 9.38 -10.83 9.58
C GLY A 214 9.76 -12.28 9.89
N GLN A 215 9.85 -12.65 11.17
CA GLN A 215 10.02 -14.05 11.59
C GLN A 215 8.65 -14.76 11.78
N ASP A 216 8.62 -16.10 11.80
CA ASP A 216 7.37 -16.84 12.01
C ASP A 216 6.78 -16.49 13.39
N PRO A 217 5.49 -16.05 13.45
CA PRO A 217 4.77 -15.81 14.69
C PRO A 217 4.89 -16.93 15.74
N ASN A 218 5.04 -18.19 15.29
CA ASN A 218 5.18 -19.35 16.17
C ASN A 218 6.59 -19.50 16.75
N GLU A 219 7.63 -19.04 16.06
CA GLU A 219 9.02 -19.12 16.53
C GLU A 219 9.27 -18.13 17.66
N TRP A 220 8.76 -16.90 17.54
CA TRP A 220 8.87 -15.92 18.62
C TRP A 220 7.94 -16.27 19.79
N ALA A 221 6.73 -16.80 19.52
CA ALA A 221 5.80 -17.24 20.58
C ALA A 221 6.42 -18.31 21.48
N ARG A 222 7.19 -19.23 20.90
CA ARG A 222 7.97 -20.25 21.64
C ARG A 222 9.07 -19.61 22.47
N SER A 223 9.82 -18.67 21.90
CA SER A 223 10.89 -17.95 22.60
C SER A 223 10.38 -17.10 23.76
N CYS A 224 9.13 -16.63 23.68
CA CYS A 224 8.50 -15.78 24.71
C CYS A 224 7.55 -16.52 25.64
N SER A 225 7.40 -17.85 25.51
CA SER A 225 6.43 -18.66 26.26
C SER A 225 4.98 -18.13 26.18
N LEU A 226 4.61 -17.49 25.07
CA LEU A 226 3.28 -16.95 24.86
C LEU A 226 2.39 -17.93 24.10
N ARG A 227 1.07 -17.86 24.34
CA ARG A 227 0.12 -18.63 23.53
C ARG A 227 0.14 -18.09 22.09
N PRO A 228 0.13 -18.93 21.05
CA PRO A 228 0.19 -18.49 19.64
C PRO A 228 -0.86 -17.43 19.26
N ARG A 229 -2.06 -17.49 19.87
CA ARG A 229 -3.12 -16.49 19.65
C ARG A 229 -2.78 -15.12 20.26
N GLN A 230 -2.15 -15.09 21.43
CA GLN A 230 -1.73 -13.84 22.07
C GLN A 230 -0.57 -13.21 21.29
N ALA A 231 0.36 -14.05 20.84
CA ALA A 231 1.44 -13.63 19.97
C ALA A 231 0.93 -13.00 18.66
N ALA A 232 0.04 -13.68 17.95
CA ALA A 232 -0.57 -13.14 16.74
C ALA A 232 -1.31 -11.81 16.98
N ALA A 233 -1.99 -11.65 18.13
CA ALA A 233 -2.70 -10.43 18.47
C ALA A 233 -1.75 -9.24 18.72
N ILE A 234 -0.62 -9.46 19.40
CA ILE A 234 0.38 -8.42 19.67
C ILE A 234 1.05 -7.98 18.36
N VAL A 235 1.43 -8.92 17.50
CA VAL A 235 1.99 -8.62 16.18
C VAL A 235 1.00 -7.85 15.32
N ALA A 236 -0.28 -8.27 15.31
CA ALA A 236 -1.32 -7.57 14.56
C ALA A 236 -1.55 -6.14 15.07
N ALA A 237 -1.52 -5.92 16.38
CA ALA A 237 -1.65 -4.60 16.98
C ALA A 237 -0.45 -3.69 16.64
N LEU A 238 0.77 -4.22 16.69
CA LEU A 238 1.99 -3.52 16.30
C LEU A 238 1.96 -3.12 14.82
N ILE A 239 1.60 -4.05 13.93
CA ILE A 239 1.46 -3.78 12.50
C ILE A 239 0.41 -2.69 12.26
N ALA A 240 -0.75 -2.75 12.93
CA ALA A 240 -1.78 -1.73 12.79
C ALA A 240 -1.31 -0.33 13.24
N LYS A 241 -0.50 -0.25 14.30
CA LYS A 241 0.10 1.02 14.76
C LYS A 241 1.13 1.56 13.77
N LEU A 242 2.01 0.70 13.25
CA LEU A 242 3.00 1.09 12.25
C LEU A 242 2.32 1.56 10.95
N GLN A 243 1.26 0.86 10.52
CA GLN A 243 0.46 1.26 9.35
C GLN A 243 -0.29 2.58 9.55
N ALA A 244 -0.78 2.86 10.77
CA ALA A 244 -1.42 4.13 11.07
C ALA A 244 -0.43 5.31 11.08
N ALA A 245 0.85 5.05 11.36
CA ALA A 245 1.89 6.07 11.45
C ALA A 245 2.60 6.35 10.12
N VAL A 246 2.52 5.42 9.16
CA VAL A 246 3.22 5.55 7.87
C VAL A 246 2.22 5.85 6.75
N SER A 247 2.26 7.06 6.21
CA SER A 247 1.45 7.47 5.05
C SER A 247 2.08 7.12 3.69
N ASP A 248 3.33 6.67 3.69
CA ASP A 248 4.18 6.50 2.50
C ASP A 248 4.86 5.12 2.49
N GLU A 249 4.53 4.31 1.49
CA GLU A 249 4.90 2.88 1.41
C GLU A 249 6.41 2.68 1.20
N GLU A 250 7.06 3.59 0.48
CA GLU A 250 8.51 3.55 0.23
C GLU A 250 9.30 3.82 1.54
N ARG A 251 8.72 4.63 2.45
CA ARG A 251 9.30 4.95 3.75
C ARG A 251 8.98 3.93 4.85
N ALA A 252 8.01 3.04 4.61
CA ALA A 252 7.63 2.02 5.59
C ALA A 252 8.76 1.03 5.83
N GLU A 253 9.45 0.62 4.76
CA GLU A 253 10.55 -0.34 4.85
C GLU A 253 11.77 0.26 5.56
N ASP A 254 12.11 1.52 5.27
CA ASP A 254 13.20 2.24 5.92
C ASP A 254 12.92 2.49 7.41
N LEU A 255 11.67 2.82 7.75
CA LEU A 255 11.25 3.00 9.15
C LEU A 255 11.31 1.68 9.93
N ILE A 256 10.84 0.57 9.34
CA ILE A 256 10.90 -0.75 9.97
C ILE A 256 12.36 -1.17 10.20
N ARG A 257 13.25 -0.87 9.24
CA ARG A 257 14.70 -1.13 9.38
C ARG A 257 15.31 -0.34 10.52
N GLU A 258 14.96 0.93 10.67
CA GLU A 258 15.41 1.81 11.75
C GLU A 258 14.90 1.34 13.14
N LEU A 259 13.61 1.00 13.23
CA LEU A 259 13.02 0.46 14.46
C LEU A 259 13.64 -0.90 14.85
N HIS A 260 14.00 -1.73 13.88
CA HIS A 260 14.71 -2.98 14.12
C HIS A 260 16.14 -2.73 14.63
N GLY A 261 16.87 -1.77 14.05
CA GLY A 261 18.19 -1.34 14.52
C GLY A 261 18.16 -0.94 16.01
N ARG A 262 17.19 -0.11 16.39
CA ARG A 262 17.00 0.35 17.78
C ARG A 262 16.64 -0.76 18.75
N SER A 263 15.83 -1.73 18.32
CA SER A 263 15.51 -2.90 19.15
C SER A 263 16.76 -3.76 19.44
N VAL A 264 17.70 -3.82 18.50
CA VAL A 264 18.97 -4.52 18.65
C VAL A 264 19.93 -3.73 19.55
N GLU A 265 19.96 -2.41 19.44
CA GLU A 265 20.77 -1.52 20.28
C GLU A 265 20.33 -1.49 21.75
N GLU A 266 19.02 -1.53 22.03
CA GLU A 266 18.50 -1.62 23.40
C GLU A 266 18.71 -3.02 24.04
N GLY A 267 19.24 -4.00 23.30
CA GLY A 267 19.53 -5.34 23.83
C GLY A 267 18.29 -6.16 24.20
N LEU A 268 17.13 -5.80 23.64
CA LEU A 268 15.83 -6.40 23.92
C LEU A 268 15.70 -7.78 23.25
N GLY A 269 16.35 -8.78 23.81
CA GLY A 269 16.29 -10.17 23.35
C GLY A 269 15.25 -11.04 24.08
N PRO A 270 15.13 -12.34 23.69
CA PRO A 270 14.23 -13.30 24.34
C PRO A 270 14.36 -13.43 25.87
N PRO A 271 15.57 -13.35 26.49
CA PRO A 271 15.69 -13.52 27.94
C PRO A 271 15.10 -12.35 28.74
N GLU A 272 15.06 -11.14 28.18
CA GLU A 272 14.44 -9.97 28.83
C GLU A 272 12.90 -10.07 28.80
N LEU A 273 12.33 -10.65 27.74
CA LEU A 273 10.88 -10.92 27.61
C LEU A 273 10.40 -11.88 28.71
N ARG A 274 11.21 -12.88 29.04
CA ARG A 274 10.89 -13.85 30.09
C ARG A 274 10.86 -13.19 31.47
N ARG A 275 11.74 -12.23 31.75
CA ARG A 275 11.73 -11.45 33.01
C ARG A 275 10.50 -10.55 33.11
N LEU A 276 10.15 -9.84 32.04
CA LEU A 276 9.06 -8.86 32.02
C LEU A 276 7.68 -9.52 32.06
N LEU A 277 7.51 -10.68 31.41
CA LEU A 277 6.27 -11.47 31.46
C LEU A 277 6.09 -12.22 32.78
N MET A 278 7.17 -12.58 33.49
CA MET A 278 7.06 -13.13 34.85
C MET A 278 6.62 -12.07 35.87
N LEU A 279 7.05 -10.82 35.71
CA LEU A 279 6.66 -9.72 36.61
C LEU A 279 5.20 -9.25 36.44
N THR A 280 4.55 -9.58 35.31
CA THR A 280 3.15 -9.19 35.04
C THR A 280 2.13 -10.29 35.37
N HIS A 281 2.59 -11.49 35.78
CA HIS A 281 1.73 -12.61 36.15
C HIS A 281 1.61 -12.85 37.67
N ASP A 282 2.26 -12.02 38.51
CA ASP A 282 2.32 -12.23 39.96
C ASP A 282 1.33 -11.36 40.77
N ASP A 283 0.38 -10.67 40.12
CA ASP A 283 -0.49 -9.68 40.79
C ASP A 283 -2.01 -9.95 40.64
N SER A 284 -2.42 -11.20 40.37
CA SER A 284 -3.86 -11.52 40.21
C SER A 284 -4.28 -12.91 40.67
N THR A 285 -3.73 -13.41 41.78
CA THR A 285 -4.38 -14.48 42.55
C THR A 285 -4.22 -14.23 44.03
N ASP A 286 -5.01 -13.32 44.58
CA ASP A 286 -5.47 -13.40 45.97
C ASP A 286 -6.76 -12.58 46.12
N GLY A 287 -7.85 -13.28 46.41
CA GLY A 287 -9.12 -12.65 46.77
C GLY A 287 -10.31 -13.19 45.99
N GLU A 288 -10.71 -14.43 46.28
CA GLU A 288 -12.07 -14.69 46.80
C GLU A 288 -12.26 -16.19 47.06
N GLY A 289 -12.03 -16.56 48.31
CA GLY A 289 -12.47 -17.80 48.90
C GLY A 289 -13.04 -17.52 50.30
N HIS A 290 -14.32 -17.90 50.46
CA HIS A 290 -15.13 -18.01 51.69
C HIS A 290 -15.69 -16.69 52.26
N ALA A 291 -16.99 -16.57 52.52
CA ALA A 291 -18.00 -17.55 52.95
C ALA A 291 -19.38 -17.33 52.29
#